data_AF-A0A7X7PUR4-F1
#
_entry.id   AF-A0A7X7PUR4-F1
#
_cell.length_a   1.000
_cell.length_b   1.000
_cell.length_c   1.000
_cell.angle_alpha   90.00
_cell.angle_beta   90.00
_cell.angle_gamma   90.00
#
_symmetry.space_group_name_H-M   'P 1'
#
loop_
_entity.id
_entity.type
_entity.pdbx_description
1 polymer ?
#
loop_
_entity_poly.entity_id
_entity_poly.type
_entity_poly.pdbx_seq_one_letter_code
_entity_poly.pdbx_strand_id
1 'polypeptide(L)'
;MTALFSDRLRAALAGLFLAAFLATPATAFDFDDVAARAAEQAKKPYRPLTRKPPPELAALTYDQHRDIRFRPEHALWRKDDVPFELMFFHLGKFQLEPVLINEVTPQGVRHIRYRSADFDYGRNKLSPEKWGDLGFAGFRVHYPLNTDEYKDELAVFLGASYFRALGAGQRYGLSARGLAIDTVGGDGEEFPRFSEFWVVKPAANAQSLRVYALLESPRASGAYQFDIHPGEETVMNVRARVYLRDEVATFGMAPLTSMYFFGENQPHRVDFRPEVHDSDGLMVATGEGEWIWRPLLNPKAPLTTSFSMRELKGFGLMQRDRRFSSYEDPEASYELRPSAWVEPVGSWGAGRVELFQLSTPDETNDNIVAYWVPENLPPIGEPLDYAYRIRWQGKVQQRPPGAWV
;
A
#
# COMPACT_ATOMS: atom_id res chain seq x y z
N MET A 1 9.70 -69.83 46.61
CA MET A 1 10.94 -70.12 47.37
C MET A 1 12.08 -69.99 46.38
N THR A 2 12.75 -68.83 46.35
CA THR A 2 14.08 -68.55 47.00
C THR A 2 15.26 -69.04 46.16
N ALA A 3 16.31 -68.24 45.89
CA ALA A 3 16.58 -66.85 46.27
C ALA A 3 17.83 -66.26 45.56
N LEU A 4 17.92 -64.90 45.55
CA LEU A 4 19.12 -64.03 45.61
C LEU A 4 20.16 -64.11 44.45
N PHE A 5 20.46 -63.02 43.71
CA PHE A 5 21.32 -61.84 44.07
C PHE A 5 22.75 -62.25 44.48
N SER A 6 23.87 -61.65 44.02
CA SER A 6 24.18 -60.54 43.07
C SER A 6 25.67 -60.71 42.58
N ASP A 7 26.38 -59.84 41.85
CA ASP A 7 26.15 -58.47 41.32
C ASP A 7 27.09 -58.16 40.10
N ARG A 8 26.96 -56.95 39.53
CA ARG A 8 27.91 -56.13 38.70
C ARG A 8 29.24 -56.74 38.20
N LEU A 9 29.52 -56.60 36.89
CA LEU A 9 30.25 -55.47 36.24
C LEU A 9 30.73 -55.86 34.81
N ARG A 10 30.95 -54.85 33.93
CA ARG A 10 31.39 -54.93 32.49
C ARG A 10 30.23 -55.18 31.52
N ALA A 11 29.54 -54.18 30.96
CA ALA A 11 29.94 -52.88 30.39
C ALA A 11 30.62 -52.98 29.00
N ALA A 12 29.79 -53.04 27.95
CA ALA A 12 29.97 -52.50 26.59
C ALA A 12 28.70 -52.81 25.77
N LEU A 13 28.41 -52.05 24.70
CA LEU A 13 27.36 -52.32 23.69
C LEU A 13 25.88 -52.19 24.15
N ALA A 14 25.52 -51.08 24.78
CA ALA A 14 24.14 -50.58 24.79
C ALA A 14 24.14 -49.04 24.83
N GLY A 15 24.09 -48.39 23.67
CA GLY A 15 24.30 -46.94 23.59
C GLY A 15 24.20 -46.33 22.19
N LEU A 16 23.42 -46.92 21.28
CA LEU A 16 23.03 -46.22 20.07
C LEU A 16 21.94 -45.20 20.45
N PHE A 17 22.38 -44.02 20.92
CA PHE A 17 21.49 -42.88 21.12
C PHE A 17 20.94 -42.48 19.75
N LEU A 18 19.69 -42.90 19.47
CA LEU A 18 18.91 -42.39 18.35
C LEU A 18 18.51 -40.95 18.69
N ALA A 19 19.46 -40.02 18.53
CA ALA A 19 19.21 -38.60 18.51
C ALA A 19 18.43 -38.27 17.23
N ALA A 20 17.13 -38.58 17.25
CA ALA A 20 16.20 -38.07 16.27
C ALA A 20 16.27 -36.54 16.36
N PHE A 21 16.85 -35.93 15.33
CA PHE A 21 16.78 -34.49 15.16
C PHE A 21 15.30 -34.12 15.05
N LEU A 22 14.75 -33.64 16.18
CA LEU A 22 13.60 -32.75 16.17
C LEU A 22 14.07 -31.44 15.55
N ALA A 23 14.27 -31.46 14.22
CA ALA A 23 14.30 -30.28 13.41
C ALA A 23 12.88 -29.70 13.46
N THR A 24 12.60 -28.92 14.50
CA THR A 24 11.51 -27.95 14.47
C THR A 24 11.64 -27.20 13.16
N PRO A 25 10.65 -27.26 12.24
CA PRO A 25 10.73 -26.43 11.05
C PRO A 25 10.84 -24.99 11.54
N ALA A 26 11.90 -24.30 11.16
CA ALA A 26 11.99 -22.87 11.35
C ALA A 26 10.86 -22.27 10.49
N THR A 27 9.75 -21.92 11.14
CA THR A 27 8.60 -21.33 10.46
C THR A 27 9.06 -20.01 9.85
N ALA A 28 9.08 -19.97 8.52
CA ALA A 28 9.45 -18.76 7.79
C ALA A 28 8.42 -17.67 8.08
N PHE A 29 8.88 -16.44 8.30
CA PHE A 29 8.01 -15.32 8.66
C PHE A 29 6.96 -15.06 7.57
N ASP A 30 5.69 -14.96 7.96
CA ASP A 30 4.57 -14.84 7.02
C ASP A 30 3.47 -13.83 7.42
N PHE A 31 2.28 -13.96 6.83
CA PHE A 31 1.14 -13.08 7.10
C PHE A 31 0.58 -13.27 8.51
N ASP A 32 0.53 -14.51 9.02
CA ASP A 32 -0.11 -14.80 10.29
C ASP A 32 0.75 -14.31 11.48
N ASP A 33 2.07 -14.17 11.31
CA ASP A 33 2.94 -13.41 12.22
C ASP A 33 2.51 -11.93 12.36
N VAL A 34 2.21 -11.27 11.23
CA VAL A 34 1.76 -9.87 11.22
C VAL A 34 0.32 -9.76 11.74
N ALA A 35 -0.54 -10.72 11.41
CA ALA A 35 -1.90 -10.82 11.94
C ALA A 35 -1.90 -10.98 13.47
N ALA A 36 -1.00 -11.78 14.02
CA ALA A 36 -0.84 -11.93 15.47
C ALA A 36 -0.41 -10.60 16.14
N ARG A 37 0.51 -9.83 15.53
CA ARG A 37 0.88 -8.49 16.00
C ARG A 37 -0.30 -7.52 15.97
N ALA A 38 -1.05 -7.48 14.86
CA ALA A 38 -2.23 -6.63 14.73
C ALA A 38 -3.33 -6.98 15.75
N ALA A 39 -3.53 -8.28 16.02
CA ALA A 39 -4.47 -8.76 17.05
C ALA A 39 -4.04 -8.38 18.47
N GLU A 40 -2.73 -8.35 18.76
CA GLU A 40 -2.19 -7.92 20.05
C GLU A 40 -2.31 -6.39 20.22
N GLN A 41 -2.09 -5.62 19.16
CA GLN A 41 -2.27 -4.17 19.14
C GLN A 41 -3.74 -3.75 19.28
N ALA A 42 -4.69 -4.53 18.75
CA ALA A 42 -6.12 -4.25 18.90
C ALA A 42 -6.58 -4.26 20.36
N LYS A 43 -5.96 -5.12 21.19
CA LYS A 43 -6.30 -5.32 22.61
C LYS A 43 -5.75 -4.24 23.56
N LYS A 44 -5.11 -3.19 23.02
CA LYS A 44 -4.44 -2.14 23.79
C LYS A 44 -4.89 -0.77 23.26
N PRO A 45 -5.01 0.26 24.11
CA PRO A 45 -5.25 1.63 23.64
C PRO A 45 -4.16 2.06 22.64
N TYR A 46 -4.56 2.73 21.57
CA TYR A 46 -3.62 3.27 20.58
C TYR A 46 -2.58 4.18 21.24
N ARG A 47 -1.33 4.06 20.76
CA ARG A 47 -0.21 4.88 21.22
C ARG A 47 0.41 5.58 20.00
N PRO A 48 0.19 6.90 19.81
CA PRO A 48 0.83 7.63 18.73
C PRO A 48 2.35 7.62 18.90
N LEU A 49 3.08 7.79 17.80
CA LEU A 49 4.54 7.78 17.83
C LEU A 49 5.08 8.97 18.64
N THR A 50 5.76 8.68 19.75
CA THR A 50 6.30 9.73 20.65
C THR A 50 7.69 10.23 20.23
N ARG A 51 8.40 9.48 19.37
CA ARG A 51 9.73 9.86 18.87
C ARG A 51 9.59 10.98 17.85
N LYS A 52 9.85 12.22 18.29
CA LYS A 52 9.95 13.38 17.40
C LYS A 52 11.17 13.26 16.47
N PRO A 53 11.08 13.67 15.20
CA PRO A 53 12.25 13.78 14.34
C PRO A 53 13.19 14.89 14.82
N PRO A 54 14.46 14.92 14.36
CA PRO A 54 15.36 16.06 14.51
C PRO A 54 14.67 17.38 14.09
N PRO A 55 14.75 18.46 14.88
CA PRO A 55 14.08 19.73 14.57
C PRO A 55 14.43 20.31 13.20
N GLU A 56 15.66 20.09 12.73
CA GLU A 56 16.12 20.51 11.41
C GLU A 56 15.39 19.83 10.23
N LEU A 57 14.87 18.61 10.42
CA LEU A 57 14.05 17.91 9.41
C LEU A 57 12.58 18.38 9.41
N ALA A 58 12.07 18.77 10.57
CA ALA A 58 10.74 19.39 10.70
C ALA A 58 10.70 20.82 10.13
N ALA A 59 11.84 21.52 10.12
CA ALA A 59 11.96 22.90 9.62
C ALA A 59 12.25 23.02 8.10
N LEU A 60 12.36 21.91 7.37
CA LEU A 60 12.68 21.93 5.93
C LEU A 60 11.58 22.64 5.11
N THR A 61 11.98 23.51 4.18
CA THR A 61 11.09 23.99 3.12
C THR A 61 10.80 22.89 2.08
N TYR A 62 9.89 23.16 1.14
CA TYR A 62 9.59 22.19 0.06
C TYR A 62 10.84 21.87 -0.78
N ASP A 63 11.54 22.90 -1.25
CA ASP A 63 12.75 22.75 -2.05
C ASP A 63 13.87 22.04 -1.30
N GLN A 64 14.06 22.38 -0.03
CA GLN A 64 15.04 21.74 0.83
C GLN A 64 14.77 20.24 0.99
N HIS A 65 13.51 19.85 1.23
CA HIS A 65 13.12 18.44 1.30
C HIS A 65 13.33 17.72 -0.05
N ARG A 66 12.94 18.35 -1.17
CA ARG A 66 13.11 17.82 -2.54
C ARG A 66 14.57 17.66 -2.97
N ASP A 67 15.49 18.43 -2.38
CA ASP A 67 16.93 18.33 -2.63
C ASP A 67 17.56 17.11 -1.91
N ILE A 68 16.86 16.49 -0.95
CA ILE A 68 17.30 15.24 -0.31
C ILE A 68 16.90 14.05 -1.18
N ARG A 69 17.87 13.23 -1.59
CA ARG A 69 17.68 12.14 -2.57
C ARG A 69 18.36 10.87 -2.10
N PHE A 70 17.70 9.73 -2.26
CA PHE A 70 18.34 8.43 -2.05
C PHE A 70 19.41 8.17 -3.12
N ARG A 71 20.54 7.54 -2.74
CA ARG A 71 21.64 7.16 -3.64
C ARG A 71 21.33 5.83 -4.34
N PRO A 72 21.05 5.79 -5.66
CA PRO A 72 20.65 4.56 -6.34
C PRO A 72 21.67 3.43 -6.22
N GLU A 73 22.96 3.75 -6.15
CA GLU A 73 24.07 2.82 -5.92
C GLU A 73 24.00 2.06 -4.57
N HIS A 74 23.21 2.55 -3.61
CA HIS A 74 22.97 1.94 -2.31
C HIS A 74 21.61 1.22 -2.21
N ALA A 75 20.86 1.08 -3.31
CA ALA A 75 19.57 0.41 -3.33
C ALA A 75 19.66 -1.04 -2.81
N LEU A 76 18.66 -1.46 -2.05
CA LEU A 76 18.60 -2.82 -1.50
C LEU A 76 18.56 -3.82 -2.66
N TRP A 77 19.34 -4.89 -2.54
CA TRP A 77 19.51 -5.97 -3.51
C TRP A 77 20.14 -5.62 -4.87
N ARG A 78 20.62 -4.38 -5.07
CA ARG A 78 21.29 -3.95 -6.31
C ARG A 78 22.54 -4.77 -6.69
N LYS A 79 23.11 -5.51 -5.74
CA LYS A 79 24.30 -6.37 -5.92
C LYS A 79 23.97 -7.87 -5.85
N ASP A 80 22.71 -8.23 -5.77
CA ASP A 80 22.26 -9.56 -5.35
C ASP A 80 21.67 -10.39 -6.51
N ASP A 81 21.77 -9.89 -7.75
CA ASP A 81 21.28 -10.52 -9.00
C ASP A 81 19.81 -10.96 -8.94
N VAL A 82 18.95 -10.01 -8.53
CA VAL A 82 17.49 -10.18 -8.44
C VAL A 82 16.76 -9.08 -9.22
N PRO A 83 15.54 -9.33 -9.72
CA PRO A 83 14.84 -8.38 -10.59
C PRO A 83 14.35 -7.13 -9.85
N PHE A 84 14.03 -7.22 -8.56
CA PHE A 84 13.56 -6.09 -7.75
C PHE A 84 14.69 -5.41 -6.97
N GLU A 85 14.62 -4.09 -6.83
CA GLU A 85 15.45 -3.29 -5.92
C GLU A 85 14.55 -2.39 -5.05
N LEU A 86 15.02 -2.01 -3.84
CA LEU A 86 14.32 -0.99 -3.03
C LEU A 86 15.17 0.27 -2.85
N MET A 87 14.51 1.42 -2.92
CA MET A 87 15.05 2.71 -2.47
C MET A 87 14.14 3.30 -1.40
N PHE A 88 14.70 4.09 -0.49
CA PHE A 88 13.98 4.56 0.70
C PHE A 88 13.72 6.07 0.65
N PHE A 89 12.58 6.50 1.17
CA PHE A 89 12.26 7.93 1.32
C PHE A 89 12.81 8.47 2.65
N HIS A 90 13.41 9.66 2.61
CA HIS A 90 13.92 10.33 3.80
C HIS A 90 12.79 10.98 4.61
N LEU A 91 12.95 11.09 5.94
CA LEU A 91 12.05 11.88 6.77
C LEU A 91 12.22 13.39 6.52
N GLY A 92 11.13 14.15 6.55
CA GLY A 92 11.19 15.60 6.48
C GLY A 92 9.88 16.24 6.06
N LYS A 93 9.70 17.49 6.48
CA LYS A 93 8.54 18.38 6.21
C LYS A 93 7.16 17.72 6.36
N PHE A 94 6.74 16.96 5.34
CA PHE A 94 5.44 16.29 5.27
C PHE A 94 5.43 14.94 6.02
N GLN A 95 6.54 14.20 5.97
CA GLN A 95 6.61 12.85 6.51
C GLN A 95 7.61 12.80 7.68
N LEU A 96 7.07 12.98 8.88
CA LEU A 96 7.84 13.10 10.13
C LEU A 96 7.75 11.86 11.03
N GLU A 97 6.78 10.98 10.78
CA GLU A 97 6.64 9.69 11.45
C GLU A 97 7.31 8.58 10.62
N PRO A 98 8.39 7.95 11.11
CA PRO A 98 8.99 6.81 10.43
C PRO A 98 8.10 5.57 10.37
N VAL A 99 8.39 4.78 9.34
CA VAL A 99 8.06 3.36 9.24
C VAL A 99 9.31 2.53 9.53
N LEU A 100 9.12 1.40 10.20
CA LEU A 100 10.15 0.36 10.30
C LEU A 100 10.11 -0.49 9.03
N ILE A 101 11.27 -0.90 8.51
CA ILE A 101 11.35 -1.73 7.32
C ILE A 101 12.30 -2.88 7.59
N ASN A 102 11.79 -4.09 7.44
CA ASN A 102 12.53 -5.32 7.61
C ASN A 102 12.67 -6.06 6.27
N GLU A 103 13.74 -6.82 6.14
CA GLU A 103 13.93 -7.82 5.10
C GLU A 103 13.60 -9.21 5.67
N VAL A 104 12.86 -10.03 4.93
CA VAL A 104 12.68 -11.46 5.24
C VAL A 104 13.57 -12.28 4.32
N THR A 105 14.39 -13.14 4.93
CA THR A 105 15.33 -14.03 4.24
C THR A 105 15.14 -15.48 4.73
N PRO A 106 15.70 -16.49 4.05
CA PRO A 106 15.74 -17.86 4.58
C PRO A 106 16.43 -18.00 5.95
N GLN A 107 17.23 -17.00 6.36
CA GLN A 107 17.91 -16.94 7.66
C GLN A 107 17.05 -16.23 8.73
N GLY A 108 15.86 -15.74 8.38
CA GLY A 108 14.95 -15.00 9.26
C GLY A 108 14.79 -13.53 8.89
N VAL A 109 14.25 -12.75 9.83
CA VAL A 109 13.91 -11.34 9.67
C VAL A 109 15.08 -10.43 10.10
N ARG A 110 15.40 -9.42 9.27
CA ARG A 110 16.47 -8.44 9.52
C ARG A 110 15.93 -7.01 9.38
N HIS A 111 16.02 -6.21 10.43
CA HIS A 111 15.73 -4.77 10.36
C HIS A 111 16.71 -4.05 9.43
N ILE A 112 16.20 -3.27 8.49
CA ILE A 112 16.97 -2.40 7.59
C ILE A 112 17.13 -1.06 8.32
N ARG A 113 18.34 -0.83 8.84
CA ARG A 113 18.66 0.42 9.56
C ARG A 113 18.77 1.59 8.60
N TYR A 114 18.27 2.75 9.01
CA TYR A 114 18.62 4.02 8.37
C TYR A 114 20.13 4.26 8.45
N ARG A 115 20.71 4.75 7.36
CA ARG A 115 22.08 5.27 7.29
C ARG A 115 22.06 6.58 6.52
N SER A 116 22.62 7.63 7.10
CA SER A 116 22.74 8.94 6.44
C SER A 116 23.53 8.90 5.12
N ALA A 117 24.53 8.01 5.04
CA ALA A 117 25.33 7.80 3.84
C ALA A 117 24.54 7.25 2.64
N ASP A 118 23.32 6.74 2.84
CA ASP A 118 22.45 6.28 1.74
C ASP A 118 21.70 7.43 1.05
N PHE A 119 21.90 8.66 1.51
CA PHE A 119 21.27 9.86 0.98
C PHE A 119 22.31 10.89 0.50
N ASP A 120 21.91 11.64 -0.52
CA ASP A 120 22.43 12.96 -0.83
C ASP A 120 21.52 14.01 -0.20
N TYR A 121 22.11 15.01 0.45
CA TYR A 121 21.38 16.10 1.09
C TYR A 121 21.39 17.38 0.25
N GLY A 122 22.01 17.35 -0.94
CA GLY A 122 22.09 18.49 -1.84
C GLY A 122 22.76 19.69 -1.17
N ARG A 123 22.10 20.85 -1.21
CA ARG A 123 22.60 22.12 -0.63
C ARG A 123 22.17 22.35 0.81
N ASN A 124 21.51 21.37 1.45
CA ASN A 124 21.03 21.51 2.83
C ASN A 124 22.18 21.53 3.85
N LYS A 125 22.04 22.35 4.90
CA LYS A 125 22.98 22.43 6.02
C LYS A 125 22.42 21.66 7.21
N LEU A 126 22.52 20.33 7.15
CA LEU A 126 21.99 19.40 8.14
C LEU A 126 23.12 18.73 8.93
N SER A 127 22.80 18.15 10.09
CA SER A 127 23.73 17.36 10.92
C SER A 127 23.41 15.84 10.93
N PRO A 128 23.42 15.16 9.76
CA PRO A 128 22.92 13.79 9.64
C PRO A 128 23.68 12.75 10.47
N GLU A 129 24.93 13.03 10.84
CA GLU A 129 25.76 12.19 11.71
C GLU A 129 25.23 12.06 13.15
N LYS A 130 24.34 12.96 13.59
CA LYS A 130 23.81 13.02 14.97
C LYS A 130 22.52 12.24 15.17
N TRP A 131 21.87 11.79 14.10
CA TRP A 131 20.49 11.31 14.16
C TRP A 131 20.34 9.82 14.55
N GLY A 132 21.41 9.04 14.38
CA GLY A 132 21.36 7.58 14.54
C GLY A 132 20.43 6.91 13.52
N ASP A 133 19.81 5.79 13.89
CA ASP A 133 18.80 5.14 13.07
C ASP A 133 17.47 5.92 13.16
N LEU A 134 17.15 6.72 12.14
CA LEU A 134 15.90 7.47 12.05
C LEU A 134 14.68 6.61 11.68
N GLY A 135 14.88 5.44 11.08
CA GLY A 135 13.89 4.83 10.20
C GLY A 135 13.74 5.61 8.89
N PHE A 136 12.69 5.30 8.13
CA PHE A 136 12.42 5.89 6.81
C PHE A 136 11.01 6.48 6.75
N ALA A 137 10.77 7.43 5.84
CA ALA A 137 9.42 7.94 5.57
C ALA A 137 8.52 6.92 4.86
N GLY A 138 9.14 5.99 4.14
CA GLY A 138 8.51 5.01 3.26
C GLY A 138 9.56 4.38 2.35
N PHE A 139 9.11 3.61 1.36
CA PHE A 139 10.00 3.04 0.33
C PHE A 139 9.33 2.97 -1.03
N ARG A 140 10.17 2.75 -2.05
CA ARG A 140 9.76 2.47 -3.43
C ARG A 140 10.46 1.23 -3.95
N VAL A 141 9.72 0.47 -4.74
CA VAL A 141 10.15 -0.74 -5.42
C VAL A 141 10.58 -0.36 -6.84
N HIS A 142 11.70 -0.90 -7.30
CA HIS A 142 12.19 -0.76 -8.66
C HIS A 142 12.23 -2.12 -9.37
N TYR A 143 11.90 -2.15 -10.66
CA TYR A 143 11.85 -3.35 -11.51
C TYR A 143 12.11 -2.96 -12.99
N PRO A 144 12.69 -3.82 -13.84
CA PRO A 144 12.80 -3.56 -15.28
C PRO A 144 11.42 -3.63 -15.96
N LEU A 145 10.64 -2.55 -15.85
CA LEU A 145 9.23 -2.52 -16.22
C LEU A 145 9.04 -2.12 -17.68
N ASN A 146 9.87 -1.20 -18.16
CA ASN A 146 9.83 -0.70 -19.54
C ASN A 146 10.92 -1.33 -20.43
N THR A 147 12.07 -1.66 -19.85
CA THR A 147 13.31 -2.10 -20.54
C THR A 147 14.18 -2.95 -19.61
N ASP A 148 14.94 -3.89 -20.13
CA ASP A 148 15.85 -4.73 -19.31
C ASP A 148 17.10 -3.95 -18.83
N GLU A 149 17.44 -2.83 -19.47
CA GLU A 149 18.61 -2.01 -19.17
C GLU A 149 18.47 -1.11 -17.92
N TYR A 150 17.24 -0.84 -17.48
CA TYR A 150 16.95 0.10 -16.38
C TYR A 150 15.79 -0.39 -15.52
N LYS A 151 15.92 -0.22 -14.19
CA LYS A 151 14.85 -0.55 -13.24
C LYS A 151 14.03 0.69 -12.89
N ASP A 152 12.93 0.85 -13.61
CA ASP A 152 11.90 1.86 -13.37
C ASP A 152 11.33 1.78 -11.95
N GLU A 153 10.75 2.89 -11.47
CA GLU A 153 9.94 2.88 -10.25
C GLU A 153 8.62 2.14 -10.52
N LEU A 154 8.35 1.08 -9.77
CA LEU A 154 7.21 0.19 -9.95
C LEU A 154 6.08 0.52 -8.97
N ALA A 155 6.42 0.69 -7.69
CA ALA A 155 5.46 0.86 -6.61
C ALA A 155 6.02 1.71 -5.47
N VAL A 156 5.17 2.48 -4.81
CA VAL A 156 5.50 3.39 -3.71
C VAL A 156 4.63 3.07 -2.50
N PHE A 157 5.22 3.05 -1.31
CA PHE A 157 4.54 3.01 -0.02
C PHE A 157 5.02 4.21 0.81
N LEU A 158 4.20 5.25 0.91
CA LEU A 158 4.57 6.56 1.50
C LEU A 158 3.30 7.35 1.87
N GLY A 159 3.28 7.94 3.07
CA GLY A 159 2.14 8.74 3.56
C GLY A 159 1.02 7.86 4.13
N ALA A 160 0.69 8.03 5.42
CA ALA A 160 -0.30 7.22 6.14
C ALA A 160 -0.27 5.73 5.74
N SER A 161 -1.34 5.19 5.14
CA SER A 161 -1.39 3.83 4.57
C SER A 161 -1.51 3.83 3.04
N TYR A 162 -1.08 4.92 2.38
CA TYR A 162 -1.15 5.07 0.93
C TYR A 162 -0.09 4.24 0.22
N PHE A 163 -0.46 3.73 -0.96
CA PHE A 163 0.44 3.14 -1.91
C PHE A 163 0.03 3.44 -3.35
N ARG A 164 0.99 3.43 -4.28
CA ARG A 164 0.79 3.64 -5.72
C ARG A 164 1.54 2.57 -6.50
N ALA A 165 1.10 2.23 -7.71
CA ALA A 165 1.89 1.41 -8.63
C ALA A 165 1.71 1.82 -10.10
N LEU A 166 2.62 1.35 -10.95
CA LEU A 166 2.65 1.59 -12.39
C LEU A 166 2.70 0.27 -13.14
N GLY A 167 1.88 0.13 -14.19
CA GLY A 167 2.16 -0.77 -15.31
C GLY A 167 3.15 -0.14 -16.30
N ALA A 168 3.52 -0.88 -17.34
CA ALA A 168 4.50 -0.43 -18.33
C ALA A 168 4.05 0.84 -19.08
N GLY A 169 4.98 1.79 -19.24
CA GLY A 169 4.78 3.06 -19.94
C GLY A 169 3.95 4.11 -19.19
N GLN A 170 3.66 3.90 -17.91
CA GLN A 170 2.80 4.79 -17.11
C GLN A 170 3.58 5.83 -16.29
N ARG A 171 2.86 6.84 -15.79
CA ARG A 171 3.34 7.80 -14.77
C ARG A 171 2.41 7.80 -13.56
N TYR A 172 2.89 8.23 -12.40
CA TYR A 172 2.04 8.27 -11.21
C TYR A 172 0.89 9.25 -11.35
N GLY A 173 -0.30 8.77 -10.97
CA GLY A 173 -1.48 9.59 -10.73
C GLY A 173 -2.12 9.19 -9.41
N LEU A 174 -3.32 8.62 -9.48
CA LEU A 174 -4.08 8.14 -8.33
C LEU A 174 -3.31 7.19 -7.39
N SER A 175 -3.82 7.09 -6.16
CA SER A 175 -3.35 6.21 -5.09
C SER A 175 -4.40 5.18 -4.68
N ALA A 176 -3.94 4.14 -4.00
CA ALA A 176 -4.75 3.32 -3.12
C ALA A 176 -4.33 3.55 -1.65
N ARG A 177 -5.13 3.10 -0.68
CA ARG A 177 -4.75 3.07 0.74
C ARG A 177 -5.06 1.69 1.34
N GLY A 178 -4.44 1.36 2.47
CA GLY A 178 -4.74 0.13 3.21
C GLY A 178 -6.18 0.10 3.72
N LEU A 179 -6.59 1.21 4.38
CA LEU A 179 -7.90 1.38 5.01
C LEU A 179 -8.29 2.86 5.04
N ALA A 180 -9.59 3.15 4.92
CA ALA A 180 -10.17 4.46 5.18
C ALA A 180 -11.16 4.35 6.36
N ILE A 181 -11.17 5.32 7.27
CA ILE A 181 -12.08 5.36 8.42
C ILE A 181 -12.74 6.74 8.47
N ASP A 182 -14.07 6.77 8.54
CA ASP A 182 -14.88 7.98 8.73
C ASP A 182 -14.66 9.11 7.70
N THR A 183 -14.15 8.78 6.51
CA THR A 183 -14.06 9.69 5.35
C THR A 183 -15.41 10.38 5.06
N VAL A 184 -16.51 9.68 5.35
CA VAL A 184 -17.87 10.24 5.43
C VAL A 184 -18.53 9.78 6.73
N GLY A 185 -19.24 10.69 7.39
CA GLY A 185 -20.22 10.38 8.45
C GLY A 185 -19.72 10.44 9.91
N GLY A 186 -18.41 10.51 10.15
CA GLY A 186 -17.84 10.79 11.48
C GLY A 186 -17.54 12.28 11.70
N ASP A 187 -16.95 12.60 12.86
CA ASP A 187 -16.49 13.96 13.22
C ASP A 187 -15.27 14.44 12.41
N GLY A 188 -14.67 13.55 11.62
CA GLY A 188 -13.55 13.80 10.71
C GLY A 188 -12.93 12.49 10.23
N GLU A 189 -12.22 12.53 9.10
CA GLU A 189 -11.53 11.35 8.57
C GLU A 189 -10.37 10.93 9.50
N GLU A 190 -10.36 9.65 9.87
CA GLU A 190 -9.23 9.01 10.53
C GLU A 190 -8.34 8.37 9.47
N PHE A 191 -7.02 8.62 9.58
CA PHE A 191 -6.02 8.16 8.61
C PHE A 191 -5.15 7.03 9.21
N PRO A 192 -5.55 5.75 9.05
CA PRO A 192 -4.68 4.62 9.34
C PRO A 192 -3.34 4.71 8.61
N ARG A 193 -2.26 4.40 9.32
CA ARG A 193 -0.89 4.37 8.77
C ARG A 193 -0.31 2.98 8.74
N PHE A 194 0.52 2.68 7.74
CA PHE A 194 1.46 1.57 7.86
C PHE A 194 2.61 2.01 8.79
N SER A 195 2.94 1.19 9.78
CA SER A 195 3.96 1.50 10.80
C SER A 195 5.20 0.61 10.71
N GLU A 196 5.05 -0.63 10.25
CA GLU A 196 6.14 -1.58 10.04
C GLU A 196 5.90 -2.40 8.77
N PHE A 197 6.96 -2.64 7.99
CA PHE A 197 6.96 -3.46 6.78
C PHE A 197 7.94 -4.62 6.89
N TRP A 198 7.64 -5.71 6.18
CA TRP A 198 8.54 -6.84 5.94
C TRP A 198 8.55 -7.17 4.46
N VAL A 199 9.63 -6.86 3.77
CA VAL A 199 9.79 -7.17 2.36
C VAL A 199 10.51 -8.50 2.22
N VAL A 200 9.89 -9.48 1.58
CA VAL A 200 10.50 -10.79 1.34
C VAL A 200 11.53 -10.65 0.24
N LYS A 201 12.77 -11.09 0.51
CA LYS A 201 13.83 -11.09 -0.51
C LYS A 201 13.42 -11.99 -1.69
N PRO A 202 13.33 -11.46 -2.92
CA PRO A 202 12.97 -12.25 -4.09
C PRO A 202 14.07 -13.25 -4.46
N ALA A 203 13.68 -14.32 -5.14
CA ALA A 203 14.60 -15.18 -5.88
C ALA A 203 15.07 -14.49 -7.18
N ALA A 204 16.20 -14.94 -7.75
CA ALA A 204 16.77 -14.36 -8.97
C ALA A 204 15.83 -14.37 -10.19
N ASN A 205 14.87 -15.30 -10.24
CA ASN A 205 13.85 -15.41 -11.30
C ASN A 205 12.43 -15.00 -10.86
N ALA A 206 12.30 -14.31 -9.72
CA ALA A 206 10.98 -13.98 -9.16
C ALA A 206 10.16 -13.07 -10.08
N GLN A 207 8.93 -13.48 -10.37
CA GLN A 207 7.96 -12.71 -11.16
C GLN A 207 7.04 -11.84 -10.29
N SER A 208 7.32 -11.77 -8.98
CA SER A 208 6.59 -10.95 -8.03
C SER A 208 7.43 -10.61 -6.81
N LEU A 209 7.08 -9.49 -6.17
CA LEU A 209 7.62 -9.11 -4.87
C LEU A 209 6.53 -9.24 -3.80
N ARG A 210 6.86 -9.88 -2.67
CA ARG A 210 5.97 -9.94 -1.52
C ARG A 210 6.36 -8.91 -0.46
N VAL A 211 5.37 -8.14 -0.02
CA VAL A 211 5.48 -7.18 1.07
C VAL A 211 4.43 -7.53 2.12
N TYR A 212 4.80 -7.62 3.39
CA TYR A 212 3.86 -7.57 4.50
C TYR A 212 3.89 -6.18 5.14
N ALA A 213 2.76 -5.72 5.67
CA ALA A 213 2.65 -4.45 6.39
C ALA A 213 1.75 -4.54 7.61
N LEU A 214 2.17 -3.89 8.70
CA LEU A 214 1.38 -3.65 9.90
C LEU A 214 0.75 -2.26 9.80
N LEU A 215 -0.56 -2.19 9.99
CA LEU A 215 -1.36 -0.97 9.96
C LEU A 215 -1.83 -0.62 11.37
N GLU A 216 -1.70 0.65 11.74
CA GLU A 216 -2.15 1.21 13.01
C GLU A 216 -2.91 2.52 12.79
N SER A 217 -3.94 2.72 13.60
CA SER A 217 -4.77 3.93 13.69
C SER A 217 -5.31 4.05 15.12
N PRO A 218 -5.91 5.17 15.56
CA PRO A 218 -6.64 5.24 16.83
C PRO A 218 -7.61 4.07 17.07
N ARG A 219 -8.52 3.81 16.13
CA ARG A 219 -9.63 2.85 16.30
C ARG A 219 -9.46 1.54 15.53
N ALA A 220 -8.35 1.35 14.83
CA ALA A 220 -8.03 0.09 14.15
C ALA A 220 -6.56 -0.34 14.22
N SER A 221 -6.32 -1.64 14.05
CA SER A 221 -5.03 -2.20 13.60
C SER A 221 -5.27 -3.30 12.58
N GLY A 222 -4.32 -3.55 11.69
CA GLY A 222 -4.47 -4.59 10.67
C GLY A 222 -3.15 -5.14 10.14
N ALA A 223 -3.23 -6.32 9.56
CA ALA A 223 -2.14 -6.99 8.87
C ALA A 223 -2.45 -7.09 7.38
N TYR A 224 -1.46 -6.80 6.55
CA TYR A 224 -1.57 -6.78 5.10
C TYR A 224 -0.47 -7.63 4.47
N GLN A 225 -0.81 -8.37 3.42
CA GLN A 225 0.13 -8.97 2.46
C GLN A 225 -0.18 -8.40 1.08
N PHE A 226 0.85 -7.91 0.39
CA PHE A 226 0.84 -7.51 -1.01
C PHE A 226 1.72 -8.47 -1.80
N ASP A 227 1.17 -9.11 -2.82
CA ASP A 227 1.94 -9.79 -3.87
C ASP A 227 1.87 -8.91 -5.13
N ILE A 228 2.99 -8.25 -5.45
CA ILE A 228 3.12 -7.28 -6.54
C ILE A 228 3.65 -8.00 -7.77
N HIS A 229 2.86 -8.06 -8.85
CA HIS A 229 3.20 -8.67 -10.13
C HIS A 229 3.35 -7.57 -11.20
N PRO A 230 4.57 -7.24 -11.65
CA PRO A 230 4.80 -6.25 -12.70
C PRO A 230 4.30 -6.71 -14.07
N GLY A 231 3.92 -5.78 -14.94
CA GLY A 231 3.52 -6.08 -16.31
C GLY A 231 3.00 -4.86 -17.09
N GLU A 232 2.34 -5.09 -18.23
CA GLU A 232 1.63 -4.04 -18.96
C GLU A 232 0.56 -3.39 -18.08
N GLU A 233 -0.23 -4.22 -17.37
CA GLU A 233 -0.82 -3.83 -16.09
C GLU A 233 0.04 -4.40 -14.96
N THR A 234 0.26 -3.61 -13.90
CA THR A 234 0.78 -4.16 -12.65
C THR A 234 -0.38 -4.65 -11.80
N VAL A 235 -0.30 -5.88 -11.32
CA VAL A 235 -1.35 -6.53 -10.53
C VAL A 235 -0.85 -6.71 -9.10
N MET A 236 -1.54 -6.13 -8.14
CA MET A 236 -1.29 -6.40 -6.72
C MET A 236 -2.42 -7.27 -6.16
N ASN A 237 -2.11 -8.47 -5.71
CA ASN A 237 -3.04 -9.25 -4.89
C ASN A 237 -2.83 -8.81 -3.43
N VAL A 238 -3.91 -8.44 -2.74
CA VAL A 238 -3.89 -7.93 -1.36
C VAL A 238 -4.73 -8.84 -0.48
N ARG A 239 -4.14 -9.34 0.61
CA ARG A 239 -4.85 -9.99 1.73
C ARG A 239 -4.76 -9.06 2.94
N ALA A 240 -5.87 -8.82 3.60
CA ALA A 240 -5.97 -7.96 4.77
C ALA A 240 -6.73 -8.67 5.90
N ARG A 241 -6.27 -8.47 7.14
CA ARG A 241 -7.02 -8.79 8.36
C ARG A 241 -7.00 -7.57 9.26
N VAL A 242 -8.17 -6.99 9.51
CA VAL A 242 -8.31 -5.75 10.31
C VAL A 242 -9.10 -6.04 11.57
N TYR A 243 -8.72 -5.36 12.66
CA TYR A 243 -9.35 -5.44 13.97
C TYR A 243 -9.76 -4.02 14.39
N LEU A 244 -11.03 -3.84 14.74
CA LEU A 244 -11.52 -2.60 15.34
C LEU A 244 -11.23 -2.59 16.85
N ARG A 245 -10.89 -1.42 17.39
CA ARG A 245 -10.76 -1.16 18.84
C ARG A 245 -11.95 -0.38 19.40
N ASP A 246 -12.70 0.29 18.54
CA ASP A 246 -13.84 1.14 18.87
C ASP A 246 -14.80 1.20 17.66
N GLU A 247 -15.95 1.83 17.84
CA GLU A 247 -16.92 2.06 16.77
C GLU A 247 -16.42 3.07 15.72
N VAL A 248 -16.86 2.87 14.47
CA VAL A 248 -16.57 3.73 13.32
C VAL A 248 -17.88 3.98 12.56
N ALA A 249 -18.06 5.19 12.02
CA ALA A 249 -19.23 5.53 11.22
C ALA A 249 -19.13 4.94 9.80
N THR A 250 -17.92 4.93 9.22
CA THR A 250 -17.66 4.34 7.90
C THR A 250 -16.33 3.58 7.90
N PHE A 251 -16.38 2.32 7.46
CA PHE A 251 -15.21 1.47 7.25
C PHE A 251 -14.97 1.25 5.75
N GLY A 252 -14.00 1.95 5.18
CA GLY A 252 -13.68 1.92 3.75
C GLY A 252 -12.64 0.87 3.38
N MET A 253 -13.08 -0.23 2.78
CA MET A 253 -12.25 -1.32 2.24
C MET A 253 -11.71 -0.98 0.84
N ALA A 254 -10.45 -1.36 0.59
CA ALA A 254 -9.71 -1.15 -0.65
C ALA A 254 -9.85 0.28 -1.24
N PRO A 255 -9.64 1.34 -0.44
CA PRO A 255 -9.85 2.71 -0.87
C PRO A 255 -8.90 3.13 -1.99
N LEU A 256 -9.46 3.80 -2.98
CA LEU A 256 -8.78 4.54 -4.03
C LEU A 256 -8.88 6.05 -3.75
N THR A 257 -7.91 6.83 -4.19
CA THR A 257 -7.85 8.29 -4.02
C THR A 257 -7.23 8.91 -5.26
N SER A 258 -7.88 9.89 -5.86
CA SER A 258 -7.50 10.50 -7.14
C SER A 258 -7.80 12.00 -7.14
N MET A 259 -7.43 12.67 -8.23
CA MET A 259 -7.68 14.09 -8.46
C MET A 259 -8.53 14.27 -9.73
N TYR A 260 -9.55 15.12 -9.65
CA TYR A 260 -10.30 15.63 -10.79
C TYR A 260 -10.53 17.13 -10.58
N PHE A 261 -9.91 17.96 -11.43
CA PHE A 261 -10.07 19.41 -11.40
C PHE A 261 -11.12 19.87 -12.41
N PHE A 262 -11.00 19.45 -13.67
CA PHE A 262 -11.99 19.65 -14.73
C PHE A 262 -11.81 18.67 -15.91
N GLY A 263 -12.85 18.53 -16.73
CA GLY A 263 -12.85 17.69 -17.94
C GLY A 263 -14.05 18.02 -18.85
N GLU A 264 -14.32 17.20 -19.87
CA GLU A 264 -15.38 17.47 -20.87
C GLU A 264 -16.77 17.76 -20.24
N ASN A 265 -17.09 17.07 -19.15
CA ASN A 265 -18.34 17.20 -18.40
C ASN A 265 -18.40 18.41 -17.44
N GLN A 266 -17.26 19.09 -17.20
CA GLN A 266 -17.17 20.27 -16.34
C GLN A 266 -16.03 21.22 -16.81
N PRO A 267 -16.09 21.83 -18.00
CA PRO A 267 -14.95 22.49 -18.64
C PRO A 267 -14.53 23.81 -17.95
N HIS A 268 -13.21 24.06 -17.90
CA HIS A 268 -12.63 25.24 -17.27
C HIS A 268 -12.19 26.30 -18.30
N ARG A 269 -13.01 27.35 -18.46
CA ARG A 269 -12.93 28.31 -19.59
C ARG A 269 -11.66 29.17 -19.72
N VAL A 270 -10.77 29.16 -18.73
CA VAL A 270 -9.55 30.00 -18.71
C VAL A 270 -8.25 29.20 -18.63
N ASP A 271 -8.34 27.86 -18.58
CA ASP A 271 -7.18 27.00 -18.82
C ASP A 271 -7.04 26.75 -20.34
N PHE A 272 -5.84 26.46 -20.80
CA PHE A 272 -5.58 26.08 -22.19
C PHE A 272 -5.71 24.55 -22.39
N ARG A 273 -5.54 23.78 -21.31
CA ARG A 273 -5.70 22.33 -21.27
C ARG A 273 -7.20 22.01 -21.41
N PRO A 274 -7.61 21.03 -22.25
CA PRO A 274 -9.02 20.65 -22.34
C PRO A 274 -9.52 19.93 -21.08
N GLU A 275 -8.66 19.13 -20.45
CA GLU A 275 -8.95 18.33 -19.27
C GLU A 275 -7.75 18.30 -18.30
N VAL A 276 -8.01 18.23 -16.99
CA VAL A 276 -7.01 18.09 -15.91
C VAL A 276 -7.56 17.18 -14.82
N HIS A 277 -7.15 15.91 -14.88
CA HIS A 277 -7.53 14.86 -13.92
C HIS A 277 -6.61 13.64 -13.99
N ASP A 278 -6.64 12.83 -12.94
CA ASP A 278 -5.98 11.53 -12.82
C ASP A 278 -6.97 10.36 -12.99
N SER A 279 -8.25 10.69 -13.18
CA SER A 279 -9.39 9.78 -13.40
C SER A 279 -10.59 10.61 -13.88
N ASP A 280 -11.38 10.07 -14.81
CA ASP A 280 -12.59 10.72 -15.35
C ASP A 280 -13.90 10.14 -14.79
N GLY A 281 -13.88 8.92 -14.22
CA GLY A 281 -15.07 8.30 -13.66
C GLY A 281 -14.82 7.16 -12.69
N LEU A 282 -15.78 6.95 -11.79
CA LEU A 282 -15.93 5.70 -11.04
C LEU A 282 -16.70 4.70 -11.92
N MET A 283 -16.11 3.53 -12.15
CA MET A 283 -16.78 2.37 -12.70
C MET A 283 -17.12 1.37 -11.60
N VAL A 284 -18.29 0.74 -11.66
CA VAL A 284 -18.70 -0.32 -10.72
C VAL A 284 -19.36 -1.47 -11.49
N ALA A 285 -19.04 -2.71 -11.13
CA ALA A 285 -19.66 -3.93 -11.64
C ALA A 285 -20.35 -4.67 -10.49
N THR A 286 -21.67 -4.85 -10.59
CA THR A 286 -22.49 -5.50 -9.55
C THR A 286 -22.53 -7.02 -9.72
N GLY A 287 -22.90 -7.73 -8.64
CA GLY A 287 -23.11 -9.17 -8.65
C GLY A 287 -24.18 -9.63 -9.65
N GLU A 288 -25.20 -8.78 -9.84
CA GLU A 288 -26.30 -8.96 -10.79
C GLU A 288 -25.89 -8.72 -12.26
N GLY A 289 -24.65 -8.26 -12.51
CA GLY A 289 -24.11 -8.05 -13.85
C GLY A 289 -24.31 -6.66 -14.44
N GLU A 290 -24.81 -5.70 -13.64
CA GLU A 290 -24.91 -4.30 -14.04
C GLU A 290 -23.52 -3.63 -14.02
N TRP A 291 -23.26 -2.76 -15.02
CA TRP A 291 -22.06 -1.94 -15.09
C TRP A 291 -22.45 -0.46 -15.02
N ILE A 292 -22.08 0.19 -13.91
CA ILE A 292 -22.39 1.58 -13.61
C ILE A 292 -21.17 2.44 -13.97
N TRP A 293 -21.42 3.57 -14.64
CA TRP A 293 -20.42 4.62 -14.87
C TRP A 293 -20.87 5.92 -14.21
N ARG A 294 -20.03 6.45 -13.33
CA ARG A 294 -20.25 7.73 -12.65
C ARG A 294 -19.10 8.69 -12.99
N PRO A 295 -19.28 9.59 -13.98
CA PRO A 295 -18.32 10.65 -14.25
C PRO A 295 -18.02 11.45 -12.97
N LEU A 296 -16.74 11.79 -12.78
CA LEU A 296 -16.28 12.57 -11.65
C LEU A 296 -16.59 14.06 -11.83
N LEU A 297 -16.63 14.76 -10.72
CA LEU A 297 -16.93 16.19 -10.62
C LEU A 297 -15.98 16.84 -9.61
N ASN A 298 -15.72 18.13 -9.81
CA ASN A 298 -15.17 19.01 -8.80
C ASN A 298 -16.34 19.84 -8.21
N PRO A 299 -17.06 19.34 -7.19
CA PRO A 299 -18.27 19.99 -6.69
C PRO A 299 -17.96 21.20 -5.81
N LYS A 300 -18.88 22.18 -5.75
CA LYS A 300 -18.73 23.37 -4.89
C LYS A 300 -18.81 23.11 -3.38
N ALA A 301 -19.23 21.91 -2.99
CA ALA A 301 -19.36 21.44 -1.62
C ALA A 301 -19.16 19.91 -1.61
N PRO A 302 -18.75 19.31 -0.48
CA PRO A 302 -18.55 17.87 -0.39
C PRO A 302 -19.79 17.08 -0.87
N LEU A 303 -19.56 16.10 -1.75
CA LEU A 303 -20.61 15.29 -2.38
C LEU A 303 -20.29 13.80 -2.23
N THR A 304 -21.15 13.10 -1.49
CA THR A 304 -21.12 11.62 -1.41
C THR A 304 -22.16 11.03 -2.37
N THR A 305 -21.78 9.98 -3.10
CA THR A 305 -22.70 9.15 -3.91
C THR A 305 -22.48 7.69 -3.53
N SER A 306 -23.56 6.95 -3.26
CA SER A 306 -23.49 5.58 -2.74
C SER A 306 -24.26 4.61 -3.62
N PHE A 307 -23.62 3.50 -3.99
CA PHE A 307 -24.15 2.44 -4.85
C PHE A 307 -24.25 1.14 -4.04
N SER A 308 -25.43 0.88 -3.45
CA SER A 308 -25.65 -0.33 -2.63
C SER A 308 -25.92 -1.56 -3.50
N MET A 309 -25.33 -2.70 -3.13
CA MET A 309 -25.50 -3.99 -3.83
C MET A 309 -25.29 -5.18 -2.88
N ARG A 310 -25.79 -6.36 -3.28
CA ARG A 310 -25.67 -7.60 -2.50
C ARG A 310 -24.34 -8.30 -2.66
N GLU A 311 -23.70 -8.10 -3.81
CA GLU A 311 -22.39 -8.65 -4.15
C GLU A 311 -21.71 -7.66 -5.10
N LEU A 312 -20.41 -7.46 -4.92
CA LEU A 312 -19.56 -6.61 -5.75
C LEU A 312 -18.68 -7.50 -6.63
N LYS A 313 -18.64 -7.26 -7.95
CA LYS A 313 -17.67 -7.90 -8.86
C LYS A 313 -16.41 -7.06 -9.05
N GLY A 314 -16.54 -5.75 -8.96
CA GLY A 314 -15.40 -4.84 -8.88
C GLY A 314 -15.79 -3.37 -8.96
N PHE A 315 -14.86 -2.49 -8.60
CA PHE A 315 -15.01 -1.05 -8.78
C PHE A 315 -13.65 -0.41 -9.06
N GLY A 316 -13.63 0.77 -9.66
CA GLY A 316 -12.38 1.44 -9.96
C GLY A 316 -12.51 2.90 -10.34
N LEU A 317 -11.51 3.69 -9.96
CA LEU A 317 -11.30 5.02 -10.52
C LEU A 317 -10.56 4.82 -11.85
N MET A 318 -11.26 5.12 -12.93
CA MET A 318 -10.80 4.88 -14.29
C MET A 318 -10.46 6.20 -14.97
N GLN A 319 -9.56 6.10 -15.95
CA GLN A 319 -9.23 7.17 -16.87
C GLN A 319 -9.37 6.61 -18.30
N ARG A 320 -10.53 6.86 -18.91
CA ARG A 320 -10.89 6.45 -20.26
C ARG A 320 -10.14 7.27 -21.30
N ASP A 321 -9.91 8.56 -21.07
CA ASP A 321 -9.17 9.39 -22.02
C ASP A 321 -7.65 9.25 -21.89
N ARG A 322 -7.04 8.91 -23.03
CA ARG A 322 -5.65 8.43 -23.19
C ARG A 322 -4.92 9.08 -24.37
N ARG A 323 -5.52 10.11 -24.96
CA ARG A 323 -4.90 10.89 -26.04
C ARG A 323 -4.23 12.11 -25.42
N PHE A 324 -3.01 12.44 -25.84
CA PHE A 324 -2.36 13.69 -25.44
C PHE A 324 -3.25 14.91 -25.70
N SER A 325 -4.01 14.91 -26.80
CA SER A 325 -4.93 16.01 -27.17
C SER A 325 -6.15 16.21 -26.27
N SER A 326 -6.38 15.33 -25.29
CA SER A 326 -7.35 15.55 -24.21
C SER A 326 -6.79 16.45 -23.10
N TYR A 327 -5.47 16.52 -22.95
CA TYR A 327 -4.81 17.17 -21.81
C TYR A 327 -3.86 18.29 -22.23
N GLU A 328 -3.14 18.15 -23.36
CA GLU A 328 -2.17 19.12 -23.90
C GLU A 328 -1.07 19.54 -22.90
N ASP A 329 -0.79 18.72 -21.88
CA ASP A 329 0.17 19.00 -20.80
C ASP A 329 1.40 18.07 -20.88
N PRO A 330 2.53 18.52 -21.46
CA PRO A 330 3.73 17.71 -21.64
C PRO A 330 4.55 17.52 -20.35
N GLU A 331 4.29 18.28 -19.29
CA GLU A 331 4.97 18.13 -18.00
C GLU A 331 4.25 17.07 -17.15
N ALA A 332 2.94 17.24 -16.95
CA ALA A 332 2.12 16.37 -16.12
C ALA A 332 1.75 15.03 -16.78
N SER A 333 1.64 15.00 -18.12
CA SER A 333 1.30 13.83 -18.96
C SER A 333 0.18 12.96 -18.38
N TYR A 334 -0.97 13.60 -18.10
CA TYR A 334 -2.13 12.97 -17.47
C TYR A 334 -2.60 11.72 -18.23
N GLU A 335 -2.50 11.69 -19.57
CA GLU A 335 -2.87 10.55 -20.42
C GLU A 335 -2.15 9.22 -20.07
N LEU A 336 -1.00 9.31 -19.39
CA LEU A 336 -0.17 8.18 -18.96
C LEU A 336 -0.47 7.69 -17.53
N ARG A 337 -1.36 8.35 -16.78
CA ARG A 337 -1.67 8.01 -15.37
C ARG A 337 -2.54 6.76 -15.25
N PRO A 338 -2.35 5.88 -14.25
CA PRO A 338 -3.07 4.60 -14.21
C PRO A 338 -4.55 4.76 -13.86
N SER A 339 -5.39 3.94 -14.48
CA SER A 339 -6.67 3.54 -13.89
C SER A 339 -6.39 2.50 -12.80
N ALA A 340 -7.17 2.46 -11.73
CA ALA A 340 -7.12 1.38 -10.74
C ALA A 340 -8.45 0.64 -10.66
N TRP A 341 -8.42 -0.66 -10.96
CA TRP A 341 -9.58 -1.55 -10.88
C TRP A 341 -9.40 -2.55 -9.72
N VAL A 342 -10.31 -2.51 -8.75
CA VAL A 342 -10.37 -3.39 -7.58
C VAL A 342 -11.37 -4.52 -7.82
N GLU A 343 -10.92 -5.76 -7.68
CA GLU A 343 -11.70 -6.98 -7.79
C GLU A 343 -11.69 -7.73 -6.44
N PRO A 344 -12.84 -7.91 -5.77
CA PRO A 344 -12.91 -8.74 -4.56
C PRO A 344 -12.43 -10.18 -4.82
N VAL A 345 -11.68 -10.73 -3.86
CA VAL A 345 -11.28 -12.15 -3.86
C VAL A 345 -12.06 -12.86 -2.74
N GLY A 346 -13.01 -13.70 -3.14
CA GLY A 346 -14.03 -14.23 -2.24
C GLY A 346 -15.30 -13.38 -2.26
N SER A 347 -16.18 -13.54 -1.26
CA SER A 347 -17.37 -12.71 -1.11
C SER A 347 -17.16 -11.67 -0.01
N TRP A 348 -17.46 -10.41 -0.32
CA TRP A 348 -17.50 -9.32 0.66
C TRP A 348 -18.90 -9.09 1.26
N GLY A 349 -19.88 -9.90 0.84
CA GLY A 349 -21.28 -9.75 1.24
C GLY A 349 -21.93 -8.48 0.68
N ALA A 350 -23.04 -8.08 1.31
CA ALA A 350 -23.77 -6.87 0.97
C ALA A 350 -23.10 -5.61 1.55
N GLY A 351 -23.32 -4.48 0.88
CA GLY A 351 -22.70 -3.21 1.22
C GLY A 351 -22.91 -2.19 0.11
N ARG A 352 -21.98 -1.24 0.00
CA ARG A 352 -22.02 -0.18 -1.02
C ARG A 352 -20.64 0.20 -1.51
N VAL A 353 -20.52 0.55 -2.79
CA VAL A 353 -19.41 1.40 -3.24
C VAL A 353 -19.79 2.84 -2.94
N GLU A 354 -18.93 3.55 -2.22
CA GLU A 354 -19.13 4.95 -1.86
C GLU A 354 -18.08 5.82 -2.55
N LEU A 355 -18.55 6.88 -3.20
CA LEU A 355 -17.76 7.89 -3.90
C LEU A 355 -17.89 9.22 -3.16
N PHE A 356 -16.79 9.70 -2.61
CA PHE A 356 -16.71 11.01 -1.96
C PHE A 356 -15.90 11.98 -2.85
N GLN A 357 -16.46 13.17 -3.07
CA GLN A 357 -15.87 14.19 -3.95
C GLN A 357 -15.83 15.53 -3.22
N LEU A 358 -14.65 16.12 -3.15
CA LEU A 358 -14.35 17.39 -2.50
C LEU A 358 -14.15 18.50 -3.53
N SER A 359 -14.41 19.74 -3.10
CA SER A 359 -14.01 20.94 -3.85
C SER A 359 -12.49 21.06 -3.83
N THR A 360 -11.85 21.20 -5.00
CA THR A 360 -10.44 21.60 -5.12
C THR A 360 -10.29 22.88 -5.93
N PRO A 361 -9.43 23.84 -5.53
CA PRO A 361 -9.15 25.04 -6.32
C PRO A 361 -8.14 24.80 -7.46
N ASP A 362 -7.37 23.72 -7.40
CA ASP A 362 -6.28 23.39 -8.32
C ASP A 362 -6.00 21.87 -8.37
N GLU A 363 -5.08 21.46 -9.24
CA GLU A 363 -4.67 20.06 -9.44
C GLU A 363 -3.71 19.50 -8.38
N THR A 364 -3.32 20.28 -7.36
CA THR A 364 -2.25 19.87 -6.42
C THR A 364 -2.74 18.98 -5.28
N ASN A 365 -4.05 18.82 -5.12
CA ASN A 365 -4.68 18.08 -4.03
C ASN A 365 -5.62 17.00 -4.59
N ASP A 366 -5.45 15.75 -4.14
CA ASP A 366 -6.43 14.68 -4.40
C ASP A 366 -7.77 15.06 -3.75
N ASN A 367 -8.85 15.05 -4.54
CA ASN A 367 -10.20 15.46 -4.13
C ASN A 367 -11.27 14.38 -4.35
N ILE A 368 -10.89 13.21 -4.85
CA ILE A 368 -11.78 12.08 -5.15
C ILE A 368 -11.37 10.89 -4.30
N VAL A 369 -12.34 10.26 -3.63
CA VAL A 369 -12.11 9.03 -2.85
C VAL A 369 -13.20 8.02 -3.17
N ALA A 370 -12.83 6.76 -3.42
CA ALA A 370 -13.79 5.68 -3.66
C ALA A 370 -13.40 4.41 -2.88
N TYR A 371 -14.35 3.79 -2.19
CA TYR A 371 -14.12 2.56 -1.40
C TYR A 371 -15.38 1.70 -1.31
N TRP A 372 -15.21 0.45 -0.91
CA TRP A 372 -16.32 -0.40 -0.48
C TRP A 372 -16.61 -0.22 1.01
N VAL A 373 -17.87 -0.06 1.38
CA VAL A 373 -18.32 -0.10 2.77
C VAL A 373 -19.22 -1.32 2.96
N PRO A 374 -18.85 -2.30 3.81
CA PRO A 374 -19.71 -3.45 4.09
C PRO A 374 -20.95 -3.00 4.87
N GLU A 375 -22.08 -3.68 4.68
CA GLU A 375 -23.32 -3.39 5.40
C GLU A 375 -23.22 -3.72 6.89
N ASN A 376 -22.41 -4.73 7.24
CA ASN A 376 -22.20 -5.21 8.60
C ASN A 376 -20.70 -5.34 8.89
N LEU A 377 -20.29 -4.94 10.08
CA LEU A 377 -18.93 -5.15 10.62
C LEU A 377 -18.96 -6.23 11.71
N PRO A 378 -17.85 -6.97 11.93
CA PRO A 378 -17.76 -7.87 13.07
C PRO A 378 -17.73 -7.07 14.39
N PRO A 379 -18.01 -7.72 15.53
CA PRO A 379 -17.85 -7.11 16.85
C PRO A 379 -16.43 -6.56 17.07
N ILE A 380 -16.32 -5.51 17.88
CA ILE A 380 -15.03 -4.90 18.26
C ILE A 380 -14.09 -5.98 18.82
N GLY A 381 -12.84 -5.99 18.35
CA GLY A 381 -11.81 -6.97 18.71
C GLY A 381 -11.81 -8.27 17.88
N GLU A 382 -12.89 -8.60 17.17
CA GLU A 382 -12.92 -9.73 16.23
C GLU A 382 -12.29 -9.35 14.87
N PRO A 383 -11.71 -10.33 14.12
CA PRO A 383 -11.09 -10.06 12.84
C PRO A 383 -12.11 -9.86 11.71
N LEU A 384 -11.89 -8.82 10.90
CA LEU A 384 -12.43 -8.72 9.54
C LEU A 384 -11.36 -9.16 8.54
N ASP A 385 -11.49 -10.38 8.02
CA ASP A 385 -10.68 -10.92 6.94
C ASP A 385 -11.26 -10.55 5.57
N TYR A 386 -10.43 -9.99 4.67
CA TYR A 386 -10.80 -9.75 3.28
C TYR A 386 -9.60 -9.82 2.35
N ALA A 387 -9.86 -10.13 1.07
CA ALA A 387 -8.85 -10.09 0.02
C ALA A 387 -9.41 -9.44 -1.24
N TYR A 388 -8.52 -8.86 -2.04
CA TYR A 388 -8.81 -8.28 -3.34
C TYR A 388 -7.60 -8.33 -4.26
N ARG A 389 -7.84 -8.06 -5.53
CA ARG A 389 -6.82 -7.68 -6.51
C ARG A 389 -7.03 -6.23 -6.88
N ILE A 390 -5.96 -5.46 -6.99
CA ILE A 390 -5.96 -4.14 -7.63
C ILE A 390 -5.08 -4.20 -8.88
N ARG A 391 -5.63 -3.78 -10.02
CA ARG A 391 -4.94 -3.71 -11.31
C ARG A 391 -4.66 -2.25 -11.65
N TRP A 392 -3.40 -1.94 -11.89
CA TRP A 392 -2.92 -0.62 -12.30
C TRP A 392 -2.79 -0.63 -13.82
N GLN A 393 -3.73 0.03 -14.49
CA GLN A 393 -4.07 -0.19 -15.90
C GLN A 393 -3.84 1.05 -16.77
N GLY A 394 -3.46 0.84 -18.03
CA GLY A 394 -3.07 1.91 -18.96
C GLY A 394 -3.82 1.83 -20.29
N LYS A 395 -3.16 1.28 -21.31
CA LYS A 395 -3.72 1.12 -22.66
C LYS A 395 -4.83 0.07 -22.69
N VAL A 396 -4.55 -1.10 -22.14
CA VAL A 396 -5.55 -2.11 -21.80
C VAL A 396 -6.10 -1.79 -20.43
N GLN A 397 -7.43 -1.79 -20.31
CA GLN A 397 -8.17 -1.52 -19.08
C GLN A 397 -9.35 -2.47 -18.97
N GLN A 398 -9.88 -2.64 -17.76
CA GLN A 398 -11.19 -3.23 -17.56
C GLN A 398 -12.25 -2.44 -18.34
N ARG A 399 -13.18 -3.16 -18.98
CA ARG A 399 -14.34 -2.58 -19.65
C ARG A 399 -15.61 -3.38 -19.33
N PRO A 400 -16.80 -2.78 -19.43
CA PRO A 400 -18.06 -3.52 -19.51
C PRO A 400 -18.05 -4.49 -20.70
N PRO A 401 -18.85 -5.58 -20.65
CA PRO A 401 -19.01 -6.50 -21.79
C PRO A 401 -19.88 -5.93 -22.92
N GLY A 402 -20.57 -4.81 -22.68
CA GLY A 402 -21.38 -4.09 -23.66
C GLY A 402 -20.74 -2.75 -24.07
N ALA A 403 -21.56 -1.84 -24.61
CA ALA A 403 -21.12 -0.46 -24.87
C ALA A 403 -20.75 0.27 -23.56
N TRP A 404 -19.79 1.17 -23.64
CA TRP A 404 -19.40 2.09 -22.58
C TRP A 404 -19.42 3.53 -23.11
N VAL A 405 -19.47 4.50 -22.18
CA VAL A 405 -19.39 5.94 -22.48
C VAL A 405 -17.93 6.34 -22.68
#